data_AF-A0A2D6W385-F1
#
_entry.id   AF-A0A2D6W385-F1
#
_cell.length_a   1.000
_cell.length_b   1.000
_cell.length_c   1.000
_cell.angle_alpha   90.00
_cell.angle_beta   90.00
_cell.angle_gamma   90.00
#
_symmetry.space_group_name_H-M   'P 1'
#
loop_
_entity.id
_entity.type
_entity.pdbx_description
1 polymer ?
#
loop_
_entity_poly.entity_id
_entity_poly.type
_entity_poly.pdbx_seq_one_letter_code
_entity_poly.pdbx_strand_id
1 'polypeptide(L)'
;MDKTEFRKFYKQISNNTLKMKIWVHFLTSLILAAILYPTFSWIVIFIFIGGVLIDIDHYINHAFRYKNLKLSDCYNHYIVTNKKNSYHKNIGILLIFHTIEFIILMSLLSFYSNIILMATIGILTHFIMDLIYTFSIHDRLIANYSLISWIIKNKIQKV
;
A
#
# COMPACT_ATOMS: atom_id res chain seq x y z
N MET A 1 27.90 8.14 -17.83
CA MET A 1 26.73 8.96 -17.47
C MET A 1 26.95 9.52 -16.08
N ASP A 2 26.92 10.84 -15.92
CA ASP A 2 27.03 11.50 -14.61
C ASP A 2 25.81 11.12 -13.73
N LYS A 3 25.96 11.07 -12.40
CA LYS A 3 24.89 10.85 -11.42
C LYS A 3 23.68 11.76 -11.68
N THR A 4 23.91 12.98 -12.15
CA THR A 4 22.86 13.94 -12.48
C THR A 4 22.06 13.52 -13.69
N GLU A 5 22.71 13.02 -14.74
CA GLU A 5 22.05 12.47 -15.93
C GLU A 5 21.36 11.14 -15.65
N PHE A 6 21.97 10.27 -14.83
CA PHE A 6 21.34 9.03 -14.38
C PHE A 6 20.05 9.30 -13.61
N ARG A 7 20.05 10.29 -12.71
CA ARG A 7 18.84 10.73 -12.00
C ARG A 7 17.79 11.30 -12.95
N LYS A 8 18.18 12.11 -13.95
CA LYS A 8 17.23 12.66 -14.94
C LYS A 8 16.61 11.57 -15.81
N PHE A 9 17.42 10.65 -16.32
CA PHE A 9 16.98 9.50 -17.11
C PHE A 9 16.04 8.59 -16.32
N TYR A 10 16.42 8.23 -15.08
CA TYR A 10 15.59 7.43 -14.19
C TYR A 10 14.27 8.15 -13.85
N LYS A 11 14.31 9.45 -13.58
CA LYS A 11 13.11 10.27 -13.32
C LYS A 11 12.20 10.37 -14.55
N GLN A 12 12.77 10.43 -15.75
CA GLN A 12 12.02 10.44 -17.01
C GLN A 12 11.34 9.10 -17.30
N ILE A 13 12.03 7.98 -17.07
CA ILE A 13 11.43 6.64 -17.16
C ILE A 13 10.33 6.48 -16.10
N SER A 14 10.65 6.79 -14.84
CA SER A 14 9.72 6.74 -13.70
C SER A 14 8.42 7.51 -13.94
N ASN A 15 8.51 8.74 -14.47
CA ASN A 15 7.34 9.57 -14.76
C ASN A 15 6.39 8.98 -15.82
N ASN A 16 6.88 8.14 -16.73
CA ASN A 16 6.09 7.54 -17.81
C ASN A 16 5.66 6.09 -17.53
N THR A 17 6.41 5.33 -16.73
CA THR A 17 6.18 3.87 -16.58
C THR A 17 5.79 3.43 -15.17
N LEU A 18 6.14 4.19 -14.13
CA LEU A 18 5.94 3.77 -12.74
C LEU A 18 4.75 4.51 -12.12
N LYS A 19 3.54 4.22 -12.60
CA LYS A 19 2.31 4.48 -11.85
C LYS A 19 1.72 3.16 -11.46
N MET A 20 1.84 2.79 -10.18
CA MET A 20 1.24 1.59 -9.67
C MET A 20 -0.25 1.86 -9.57
N LYS A 21 -0.98 1.22 -10.48
CA LYS A 21 -2.43 1.26 -10.52
C LYS A 21 -2.93 0.12 -9.63
N ILE A 22 -4.13 0.28 -9.08
CA ILE A 22 -4.78 -0.75 -8.23
C ILE A 22 -4.80 -2.14 -8.91
N TRP A 23 -4.94 -2.19 -10.24
CA TRP A 23 -4.90 -3.47 -10.96
C TRP A 23 -3.56 -4.21 -10.82
N VAL A 24 -2.45 -3.52 -10.50
CA VAL A 24 -1.12 -4.15 -10.36
C VAL A 24 -1.16 -5.07 -9.14
N HIS A 25 -1.63 -4.56 -8.01
CA HIS A 25 -1.80 -5.33 -6.78
C HIS A 25 -2.72 -6.53 -7.01
N PHE A 26 -3.87 -6.29 -7.64
CA PHE A 26 -4.82 -7.33 -7.97
C PHE A 26 -4.19 -8.44 -8.82
N LEU A 27 -3.48 -8.07 -9.89
CA LEU A 27 -2.84 -9.04 -10.79
C LEU A 27 -1.70 -9.79 -10.10
N THR A 28 -0.89 -9.10 -9.27
CA THR A 28 0.17 -9.74 -8.49
C THR A 28 -0.40 -10.73 -7.48
N SER A 29 -1.46 -10.38 -6.76
CA SER A 29 -2.16 -11.31 -5.86
C SER A 29 -2.74 -12.51 -6.61
N LEU A 30 -3.27 -12.31 -7.83
CA LEU A 30 -3.76 -13.40 -8.68
C LEU A 30 -2.66 -14.37 -9.11
N ILE A 31 -1.55 -13.84 -9.58
CA ILE A 31 -0.40 -14.66 -9.98
C ILE A 31 0.13 -15.43 -8.78
N LEU A 32 0.27 -14.77 -7.63
CA LEU A 32 0.75 -15.41 -6.40
C LEU A 32 -0.19 -16.51 -5.91
N ALA A 33 -1.51 -16.26 -5.93
CA ALA A 33 -2.50 -17.27 -5.57
C ALA A 33 -2.49 -18.47 -6.53
N ALA A 34 -2.34 -18.23 -7.84
CA ALA A 34 -2.23 -19.30 -8.83
C ALA A 34 -0.98 -20.17 -8.60
N ILE A 35 0.15 -19.56 -8.27
CA ILE A 35 1.40 -20.28 -7.97
C ILE A 35 1.26 -21.15 -6.72
N LEU A 36 0.57 -20.67 -5.69
CA LEU A 36 0.42 -21.38 -4.41
C LEU A 36 -0.75 -22.37 -4.38
N TYR A 37 -1.65 -22.33 -5.38
CA TYR A 37 -2.85 -23.17 -5.44
C TYR A 37 -2.57 -24.68 -5.33
N PRO A 38 -1.54 -25.26 -5.99
CA PRO A 38 -1.28 -26.70 -5.89
C PRO A 38 -0.99 -27.18 -4.46
N THR A 39 -0.44 -26.30 -3.62
CA THR A 39 -0.05 -26.64 -2.24
C THR A 39 -1.16 -26.33 -1.24
N PHE A 40 -1.86 -25.21 -1.41
CA PHE A 40 -2.81 -24.69 -0.42
C PHE A 40 -4.28 -24.76 -0.87
N SER A 41 -4.53 -25.29 -2.07
CA SER A 41 -5.88 -25.45 -2.65
C SER A 41 -6.65 -24.12 -2.62
N TRP A 42 -7.97 -24.17 -2.35
CA TRP A 42 -8.84 -22.99 -2.31
C TRP A 42 -8.50 -21.95 -1.23
N ILE A 43 -7.68 -22.27 -0.24
CA ILE A 43 -7.30 -21.32 0.82
C ILE A 43 -6.52 -20.13 0.23
N VAL A 44 -5.88 -20.29 -0.94
CA VAL A 44 -5.19 -19.19 -1.63
C VAL A 44 -6.09 -18.01 -2.00
N ILE A 45 -7.42 -18.17 -2.01
CA ILE A 45 -8.34 -17.05 -2.19
C ILE A 45 -8.14 -15.97 -1.11
N PHE A 46 -7.67 -16.35 0.07
CA PHE A 46 -7.37 -15.40 1.13
C PHE A 46 -6.17 -14.50 0.83
N ILE A 47 -5.27 -14.87 -0.10
CA ILE A 47 -4.22 -13.96 -0.59
C ILE A 47 -4.85 -12.72 -1.23
N PHE A 48 -5.93 -12.90 -2.02
CA PHE A 48 -6.66 -11.78 -2.58
C PHE A 48 -7.37 -10.95 -1.52
N ILE A 49 -8.05 -11.63 -0.60
CA ILE A 49 -8.78 -10.95 0.47
C ILE A 49 -7.81 -10.10 1.29
N GLY A 50 -6.63 -10.64 1.64
CA GLY A 50 -5.58 -9.89 2.32
C GLY A 50 -5.03 -8.72 1.51
N GLY A 51 -4.76 -8.93 0.22
CA GLY A 51 -4.28 -7.88 -0.69
C GLY A 51 -5.28 -6.76 -0.95
N VAL A 52 -6.59 -7.05 -0.92
CA VAL A 52 -7.66 -6.04 -1.02
C VAL A 52 -7.90 -5.35 0.32
N LEU A 53 -7.82 -6.10 1.43
CA LEU A 53 -8.06 -5.57 2.79
C LEU A 53 -7.16 -4.38 3.08
N ILE A 54 -5.88 -4.45 2.73
CA ILE A 54 -4.92 -3.38 2.96
C ILE A 54 -5.25 -2.12 2.13
N ASP A 55 -5.78 -2.26 0.91
CA ASP A 55 -6.21 -1.15 0.06
C ASP A 55 -7.43 -0.38 0.63
N ILE A 56 -8.24 -1.03 1.47
CA ILE A 56 -9.43 -0.42 2.08
C ILE A 56 -9.07 0.83 2.90
N ASP A 57 -7.87 0.89 3.48
CA ASP A 57 -7.42 2.06 4.22
C ASP A 57 -7.38 3.34 3.39
N HIS A 58 -6.96 3.24 2.12
CA HIS A 58 -6.95 4.39 1.22
C HIS A 58 -8.36 4.93 0.99
N TYR A 59 -9.31 4.02 0.80
CA TYR A 59 -10.71 4.37 0.66
C TYR A 59 -11.29 4.97 1.95
N ILE A 60 -11.04 4.35 3.10
CA ILE A 60 -11.47 4.84 4.41
C ILE A 60 -10.92 6.26 4.66
N ASN A 61 -9.62 6.47 4.45
CA ASN A 61 -8.97 7.76 4.61
C ASN A 61 -9.59 8.81 3.66
N HIS A 62 -9.82 8.47 2.39
CA HIS A 62 -10.49 9.36 1.44
C HIS A 62 -11.90 9.72 1.92
N ALA A 63 -12.69 8.74 2.31
CA ALA A 63 -14.05 8.93 2.81
C ALA A 63 -14.09 9.85 4.03
N PHE A 64 -13.20 9.64 5.00
CA PHE A 64 -13.15 10.50 6.19
C PHE A 64 -12.72 11.93 5.88
N ARG A 65 -11.74 12.10 4.99
CA ARG A 65 -11.18 13.40 4.65
C ARG A 65 -12.11 14.26 3.80
N TYR A 66 -12.72 13.66 2.79
CA TYR A 66 -13.55 14.36 1.80
C TYR A 66 -15.05 14.21 2.06
N LYS A 67 -15.44 13.47 3.11
CA LYS A 67 -16.83 13.15 3.45
C LYS A 67 -17.61 12.58 2.26
N ASN A 68 -16.92 11.77 1.44
CA ASN A 68 -17.44 11.23 0.20
C ASN A 68 -17.19 9.72 0.11
N LEU A 69 -18.29 8.95 0.08
CA LEU A 69 -18.31 7.49 0.02
C LEU A 69 -18.35 6.93 -1.42
N LYS A 70 -18.30 7.78 -2.44
CA LYS A 70 -18.27 7.31 -3.83
C LYS A 70 -16.88 6.76 -4.15
N LEU A 71 -16.81 5.45 -4.39
CA LEU A 71 -15.57 4.76 -4.76
C LEU A 71 -14.94 5.34 -6.03
N SER A 72 -15.75 5.75 -7.00
CA SER A 72 -15.30 6.43 -8.23
C SER A 72 -14.50 7.70 -7.92
N ASP A 73 -14.94 8.47 -6.93
CA ASP A 73 -14.32 9.75 -6.59
C ASP A 73 -13.01 9.52 -5.86
N CYS A 74 -12.95 8.49 -5.00
CA CYS A 74 -11.72 8.01 -4.39
C CYS A 74 -10.69 7.60 -5.44
N TYR A 75 -11.09 6.76 -6.39
CA TYR A 75 -10.22 6.30 -7.47
C TYR A 75 -9.68 7.48 -8.30
N ASN A 76 -10.58 8.39 -8.71
CA ASN A 76 -10.22 9.60 -9.44
C ASN A 76 -9.28 10.49 -8.64
N HIS A 77 -9.48 10.63 -7.33
CA HIS A 77 -8.61 11.39 -6.44
C HIS A 77 -7.17 10.86 -6.47
N TYR A 78 -6.98 9.55 -6.32
CA TYR A 78 -5.65 8.93 -6.33
C TYR A 78 -5.00 9.00 -7.73
N ILE A 79 -5.76 8.83 -8.80
CA ILE A 79 -5.24 9.05 -10.17
C ILE A 79 -4.74 10.48 -10.37
N VAL A 80 -5.55 11.47 -10.01
CA VAL A 80 -5.21 12.88 -10.22
C VAL A 80 -4.04 13.28 -9.33
N THR A 81 -4.03 12.83 -8.08
CA THR A 81 -2.93 13.07 -7.13
C THR A 81 -1.62 12.46 -7.64
N ASN A 82 -1.66 11.21 -8.13
CA ASN A 82 -0.52 10.55 -8.76
C ASN A 82 -0.08 11.26 -10.05
N LYS A 83 -1.01 11.76 -10.87
CA LYS A 83 -0.67 12.49 -12.10
C LYS A 83 0.00 13.83 -11.82
N LYS A 84 -0.41 14.53 -10.75
CA LYS A 84 0.11 15.84 -10.38
C LYS A 84 1.32 15.76 -9.43
N ASN A 85 1.75 14.57 -9.03
CA ASN A 85 2.72 14.35 -7.96
C ASN A 85 2.41 15.16 -6.67
N SER A 86 1.12 15.39 -6.39
CA SER A 86 0.65 16.34 -5.37
C SER A 86 0.36 15.64 -4.03
N TYR A 87 1.34 14.91 -3.51
CA TYR A 87 1.18 14.09 -2.31
C TYR A 87 1.29 14.87 -1.01
N HIS A 88 1.56 16.18 -1.05
CA HIS A 88 1.71 17.03 0.15
C HIS A 88 0.57 16.88 1.13
N LYS A 89 -0.65 16.77 0.62
CA LYS A 89 -1.85 16.57 1.41
C LYS A 89 -1.87 15.23 2.15
N ASN A 90 -1.18 14.22 1.63
CA ASN A 90 -1.15 12.85 2.16
C ASN A 90 0.10 12.56 3.00
N ILE A 91 0.99 13.54 3.19
CA ILE A 91 2.19 13.33 4.03
C ILE A 91 1.75 13.13 5.48
N GLY A 92 2.19 12.02 6.06
CA GLY A 92 1.95 11.66 7.45
C GLY A 92 0.56 11.09 7.73
N ILE A 93 -0.20 10.70 6.70
CA ILE A 93 -1.46 9.97 6.90
C ILE A 93 -1.20 8.64 7.62
N LEU A 94 -2.15 8.23 8.44
CA LEU A 94 -2.17 6.91 9.07
C LEU A 94 -3.07 6.00 8.23
N LEU A 95 -2.52 4.87 7.79
CA LEU A 95 -3.22 3.79 7.13
C LEU A 95 -3.00 2.57 8.03
N ILE A 96 -4.02 2.17 8.78
CA ILE A 96 -3.93 1.23 9.91
C ILE A 96 -3.39 -0.14 9.46
N PHE A 97 -3.91 -0.68 8.37
CA PHE A 97 -3.48 -1.92 7.73
C PHE A 97 -2.12 -1.83 7.03
N HIS A 98 -1.61 -0.63 6.73
CA HIS A 98 -0.22 -0.41 6.32
C HIS A 98 0.73 -0.15 7.50
N THR A 99 0.28 -0.28 8.75
CA THR A 99 1.19 -0.13 9.90
C THR A 99 2.01 -1.40 10.14
N ILE A 100 3.25 -1.22 10.59
CA ILE A 100 4.12 -2.33 10.97
C ILE A 100 3.54 -3.13 12.13
N GLU A 101 2.82 -2.48 13.04
CA GLU A 101 2.13 -3.13 14.16
C GLU A 101 1.03 -4.09 13.65
N PHE A 102 0.24 -3.67 12.65
CA PHE A 102 -0.75 -4.54 12.02
C PHE A 102 -0.09 -5.71 11.29
N ILE A 103 0.99 -5.47 10.55
CA ILE A 103 1.73 -6.52 9.83
C ILE A 103 2.32 -7.54 10.79
N ILE A 104 2.92 -7.08 11.90
CA ILE A 104 3.45 -7.96 12.96
C ILE A 104 2.31 -8.79 13.56
N LEU A 105 1.17 -8.17 13.89
CA LEU A 105 0.01 -8.88 14.43
C LEU A 105 -0.46 -9.98 13.46
N MET A 106 -0.66 -9.65 12.18
CA MET A 106 -1.07 -10.62 11.15
C MET A 106 -0.02 -11.72 10.95
N SER A 107 1.26 -11.41 11.11
CA SER A 107 2.35 -12.38 11.04
C SER A 107 2.41 -13.30 12.25
N LEU A 108 2.03 -12.84 13.45
CA LEU A 108 1.91 -13.69 14.63
C LEU A 108 0.67 -14.59 14.55
N LEU A 109 -0.45 -14.05 14.07
CA LEU A 109 -1.68 -14.83 13.92
C LEU A 109 -1.60 -15.91 12.83
N SER A 110 -0.70 -15.75 11.84
CA SER A 110 -0.53 -16.73 10.76
C SER A 110 -0.04 -18.10 11.24
N PHE A 111 0.66 -18.17 12.37
CA PHE A 111 1.12 -19.42 12.97
C PHE A 111 -0.03 -20.30 13.49
N TYR A 112 -1.23 -19.73 13.68
CA TYR A 112 -2.39 -20.42 14.23
C TYR A 112 -3.41 -20.86 13.17
N SER A 113 -3.30 -20.38 11.92
CA SER A 113 -4.28 -20.69 10.89
C SER A 113 -3.72 -20.49 9.48
N ASN A 114 -3.84 -21.51 8.63
CA ASN A 114 -3.49 -21.43 7.21
C ASN A 114 -4.28 -20.35 6.46
N ILE A 115 -5.52 -20.07 6.89
CA ILE A 115 -6.34 -18.99 6.31
C ILE A 115 -5.67 -17.64 6.57
N ILE A 116 -5.26 -17.41 7.82
CA ILE A 116 -4.57 -16.18 8.22
C ILE A 116 -3.21 -16.11 7.54
N LEU A 117 -2.48 -17.22 7.44
CA LEU A 117 -1.22 -17.28 6.69
C LEU A 117 -1.37 -16.81 5.24
N MET A 118 -2.36 -17.34 4.51
CA MET A 118 -2.62 -16.92 3.12
C MET A 118 -3.01 -15.44 3.05
N ALA A 119 -3.84 -14.94 3.97
CA ALA A 119 -4.16 -13.51 4.04
C ALA A 119 -2.93 -12.64 4.32
N THR A 120 -2.09 -13.05 5.26
CA THR A 120 -0.84 -12.35 5.63
C THR A 120 0.14 -12.31 4.45
N ILE A 121 0.25 -13.39 3.67
CA ILE A 121 1.05 -13.39 2.43
C ILE A 121 0.54 -12.30 1.47
N GLY A 122 -0.77 -12.24 1.25
CA GLY A 122 -1.40 -11.19 0.43
C GLY A 122 -1.09 -9.77 0.91
N ILE A 123 -1.24 -9.54 2.23
CA ILE A 123 -0.96 -8.27 2.90
C ILE A 123 0.53 -7.89 2.73
N LEU A 124 1.45 -8.81 3.00
CA LEU A 124 2.90 -8.57 2.89
C LEU A 124 3.32 -8.28 1.46
N THR A 125 2.82 -9.05 0.49
CA THR A 125 3.12 -8.81 -0.93
C THR A 125 2.65 -7.42 -1.34
N HIS A 126 1.42 -7.05 -1.01
CA HIS A 126 0.89 -5.72 -1.30
C HIS A 126 1.74 -4.62 -0.65
N PHE A 127 2.04 -4.76 0.64
CA PHE A 127 2.84 -3.82 1.40
C PHE A 127 4.25 -3.61 0.81
N ILE A 128 4.92 -4.70 0.41
CA ILE A 128 6.24 -4.65 -0.22
C ILE A 128 6.16 -3.91 -1.56
N MET A 129 5.11 -4.13 -2.36
CA MET A 129 4.92 -3.41 -3.61
C MET A 129 4.76 -1.91 -3.38
N ASP A 130 3.98 -1.50 -2.39
CA ASP A 130 3.82 -0.09 -2.01
C ASP A 130 5.13 0.55 -1.54
N LEU A 131 5.93 -0.18 -0.76
CA LEU A 131 7.25 0.28 -0.35
C LEU A 131 8.16 0.45 -1.56
N ILE A 132 8.29 -0.56 -2.42
CA ILE A 132 9.12 -0.50 -3.63
C ILE A 132 8.69 0.69 -4.50
N TYR A 133 7.38 0.85 -4.72
CA TYR A 133 6.82 1.96 -5.48
C TYR A 133 7.20 3.32 -4.89
N THR A 134 6.95 3.49 -3.60
CA THR A 134 7.18 4.75 -2.88
C THR A 134 8.67 5.10 -2.84
N PHE A 135 9.55 4.14 -2.59
CA PHE A 135 10.99 4.35 -2.62
C PHE A 135 11.53 4.61 -4.02
N SER A 136 10.99 3.94 -5.05
CA SER A 136 11.48 4.08 -6.42
C SER A 136 11.06 5.40 -7.08
N ILE A 137 10.01 6.07 -6.58
CA ILE A 137 9.41 7.22 -7.28
C ILE A 137 9.49 8.49 -6.45
N HIS A 138 9.21 8.41 -5.16
CA HIS A 138 9.01 9.60 -4.34
C HIS A 138 10.25 9.96 -3.52
N ASP A 139 11.23 9.07 -3.45
CA ASP A 139 12.43 9.15 -2.58
C ASP A 139 12.06 9.45 -1.11
N ARG A 140 10.80 9.23 -0.71
CA ARG A 140 10.28 9.56 0.62
C ARG A 140 9.05 8.75 0.96
N LEU A 141 8.88 8.44 2.24
CA LEU A 141 7.68 7.81 2.77
C LEU A 141 6.54 8.84 2.87
N ILE A 142 5.40 8.55 2.27
CA ILE A 142 4.21 9.42 2.29
C ILE A 142 3.37 9.11 3.54
N ALA A 143 3.14 7.84 3.85
CA ALA A 143 2.37 7.39 5.01
C ALA A 143 3.25 7.21 6.26
N ASN A 144 2.63 7.29 7.43
CA ASN A 144 3.25 6.83 8.68
C ASN A 144 3.02 5.33 8.82
N TYR A 145 4.10 4.57 8.70
CA TYR A 145 4.11 3.10 8.80
C TYR A 145 4.11 2.56 10.24
N SER A 146 3.98 3.43 11.25
CA SER A 146 3.85 3.00 12.65
C SER A 146 2.72 3.75 13.33
N LEU A 147 1.77 2.97 13.87
CA LEU A 147 0.67 3.49 14.68
C LEU A 147 1.20 4.17 15.94
N ILE A 148 2.17 3.55 16.62
CA ILE A 148 2.74 4.07 17.87
C ILE A 148 3.44 5.41 17.59
N SER A 149 4.30 5.45 16.57
CA SER A 149 4.98 6.68 16.14
C SER A 149 4.00 7.79 15.78
N TRP A 150 2.93 7.46 15.06
CA TRP A 150 1.88 8.40 14.71
C TRP A 150 1.18 8.98 15.95
N ILE A 151 0.83 8.14 16.94
CA ILE A 151 0.20 8.58 18.19
C ILE A 151 1.12 9.51 18.97
N ILE A 152 2.40 9.15 19.12
CA ILE A 152 3.39 9.97 19.84
C ILE A 152 3.52 11.35 19.18
N LYS A 153 3.69 11.38 17.85
CA LYS A 153 3.82 12.63 17.09
C LYS A 153 2.59 13.53 17.23
N ASN A 154 1.38 12.97 17.12
CA ASN A 154 0.14 13.75 17.22
C ASN A 154 -0.19 14.18 18.66
N LYS A 155 0.31 13.49 19.69
CA LYS A 155 0.23 13.96 21.08
C LYS A 155 1.14 15.16 21.32
N ILE A 156 2.36 15.14 20.76
CA ILE A 156 3.36 16.21 20.93
C ILE A 156 2.97 17.47 20.15
N GLN A 157 2.36 17.34 18.97
CA GLN A 157 1.96 18.46 18.11
C GLN A 157 0.63 19.13 18.51
N LYS A 158 -0.01 18.69 19.60
CA LYS A 158 -1.20 19.35 20.17
C LYS A 158 -0.84 20.48 21.17
N VAL A 159 0.25 21.20 20.90
CA VAL A 159 0.65 22.46 21.58
C VAL A 159 0.62 23.58 20.56
#